data_AF-A0A2V4E9H5-F1
#
_entry.id   AF-A0A2V4E9H5-F1
#
_cell.length_a   1.000
_cell.length_b   1.000
_cell.length_c   1.000
_cell.angle_alpha   90.00
_cell.angle_beta   90.00
_cell.angle_gamma   90.00
#
_symmetry.space_group_name_H-M   'P 1'
#
loop_
_entity.id
_entity.type
_entity.pdbx_description
1 polymer ?
#
loop_
_entity_poly.entity_id
_entity_poly.type
_entity_poly.pdbx_seq_one_letter_code
_entity_poly.pdbx_strand_id
1 'polypeptide(L)' 'MQKIYYLYHVRYEDTDDEDFRIIGIYSSRKQAKLAIERMKKKPGFIDFPNGFQIIASVLNRAEWLEGFVTC' A
#
# COMPACT_ATOMS: atom_id res chain seq x y z
N MET A 1 7.22 -20.61 0.74
CA MET A 1 6.24 -19.51 0.62
C MET A 1 6.99 -18.20 0.39
N GLN A 2 6.72 -17.50 -0.71
CA GLN A 2 7.39 -16.25 -1.04
C GLN A 2 6.63 -15.08 -0.40
N LYS A 3 7.32 -14.27 0.40
CA LYS A 3 6.76 -13.04 0.98
C LYS A 3 6.79 -11.92 -0.05
N ILE A 4 5.70 -11.19 -0.14
CA ILE A 4 5.58 -9.95 -0.92
C ILE A 4 5.18 -8.81 0.00
N TYR A 5 5.40 -7.59 -0.47
CA TYR A 5 5.20 -6.38 0.29
C TYR A 5 4.41 -5.39 -0.57
N TYR A 6 3.17 -5.16 -0.17
CA TYR A 6 2.33 -4.11 -0.74
C TYR A 6 2.79 -2.77 -0.20
N LEU A 7 3.03 -1.82 -1.09
CA LEU A 7 3.26 -0.43 -0.75
C LEU A 7 2.03 0.37 -1.19
N TYR A 8 1.40 1.04 -0.24
CA TYR A 8 0.27 1.92 -0.47
C TYR A 8 0.50 3.25 0.25
N HIS A 9 -0.24 4.27 -0.18
CA HIS A 9 -0.28 5.58 0.43
C HIS A 9 -1.72 5.87 0.81
N VAL A 10 -1.95 6.27 2.05
CA VAL A 10 -3.27 6.62 2.58
C VAL A 10 -3.24 8.09 2.95
N ARG A 11 -4.22 8.84 2.44
CA ARG A 11 -4.51 10.18 2.93
C ARG A 11 -5.65 10.08 3.95
N TYR A 12 -5.38 10.56 5.15
CA TYR A 12 -6.38 10.73 6.18
C TYR A 12 -6.81 12.20 6.11
N GLU A 13 -7.61 12.55 5.11
CA GLU A 13 -8.36 13.81 5.14
C GLU A 13 -9.71 13.53 5.81
N ASP A 14 -10.24 14.47 6.60
CA ASP A 14 -11.51 14.37 7.37
C ASP A 14 -12.78 14.22 6.50
N THR A 15 -12.60 13.86 5.23
CA THR A 15 -13.66 13.54 4.28
C THR A 15 -13.77 12.03 4.18
N ASP A 16 -14.99 11.48 4.21
CA ASP A 16 -15.32 10.04 4.10
C ASP A 16 -14.72 9.29 2.88
N ASP A 17 -13.95 9.97 2.03
CA ASP A 17 -13.18 9.39 0.94
C ASP A 17 -11.83 8.86 1.44
N GLU A 18 -11.74 7.55 1.66
CA GLU A 18 -10.45 6.85 1.80
C GLU A 18 -9.65 6.99 0.50
N ASP A 19 -8.88 8.07 0.32
CA ASP A 19 -7.93 8.17 -0.81
C ASP A 19 -6.71 7.29 -0.49
N PHE A 20 -6.87 6.00 -0.81
CA PHE A 20 -5.79 5.02 -0.78
C PHE A 20 -5.28 4.75 -2.20
N ARG A 21 -3.95 4.75 -2.36
CA ARG A 21 -3.29 4.46 -3.63
C ARG A 21 -2.28 3.34 -3.46
N ILE A 22 -2.43 2.26 -4.24
CA ILE A 22 -1.40 1.23 -4.35
C ILE A 22 -0.28 1.78 -5.24
N ILE A 23 0.93 1.86 -4.69
CA ILE A 23 2.12 2.32 -5.39
C ILE A 23 2.82 1.15 -6.08
N GLY A 24 2.81 -0.03 -5.46
CA GLY A 24 3.39 -1.23 -6.06
C GLY A 24 3.52 -2.40 -5.09
N ILE A 25 3.93 -3.54 -5.64
CA ILE A 25 4.15 -4.80 -4.93
C ILE A 25 5.61 -5.19 -5.11
N TYR A 26 6.28 -5.51 -4.01
CA TYR A 26 7.72 -5.80 -3.99
C TYR A 26 8.01 -7.17 -3.40
N SER A 27 9.07 -7.84 -3.86
CA SER A 27 9.51 -9.12 -3.29
C SER A 27 10.30 -8.98 -1.98
N SER A 28 10.68 -7.76 -1.61
CA SER A 28 11.37 -7.48 -0.35
C SER A 28 10.97 -6.13 0.27
N ARG A 29 11.00 -6.06 1.61
CA ARG A 29 10.76 -4.81 2.36
C ARG A 29 11.76 -3.72 2.01
N LYS A 30 13.01 -4.09 1.68
CA LYS A 30 14.05 -3.13 1.27
C LYS A 30 13.69 -2.43 -0.04
N GLN A 31 13.19 -3.19 -1.03
CA GLN A 31 12.72 -2.60 -2.30
C GLN A 31 11.54 -1.66 -2.09
N ALA A 32 10.58 -2.03 -1.23
CA ALA A 32 9.45 -1.14 -0.88
C ALA A 32 9.94 0.17 -0.24
N LYS A 33 10.91 0.12 0.69
CA LYS A 33 11.51 1.33 1.28
C LYS A 33 12.21 2.21 0.23
N LEU A 34 12.96 1.62 -0.70
CA LEU A 34 13.57 2.38 -1.79
C LEU A 34 12.52 3.03 -2.71
N ALA A 35 11.38 2.37 -2.91
CA ALA A 35 10.27 2.96 -3.64
C ALA A 35 9.66 4.16 -2.90
N ILE A 36 9.46 4.08 -1.58
CA ILE A 36 9.03 5.22 -0.76
C ILE A 36 9.97 6.42 -0.96
N GLU A 37 11.28 6.21 -0.87
CA GLU A 37 12.27 7.29 -1.04
C GLU A 37 12.22 7.98 -2.41
N ARG A 38 11.81 7.26 -3.45
CA ARG A 38 11.59 7.82 -4.80
C ARG A 38 10.25 8.53 -4.90
N MET A 39 9.21 7.97 -4.30
CA MET A 39 7.84 8.47 -4.41
C MET A 39 7.57 9.68 -3.53
N LYS A 40 8.21 9.81 -2.37
CA LYS A 40 8.06 10.96 -1.46
C LYS A 40 8.41 12.31 -2.09
N LYS A 41 9.15 12.31 -3.21
CA LYS A 41 9.56 13.53 -3.94
C LYS A 41 8.61 13.89 -5.09
N LYS A 42 7.57 13.08 -5.34
CA LYS A 42 6.61 13.30 -6.41
C LYS A 42 5.49 14.25 -5.94
N PRO A 43 4.95 15.10 -6.83
CA PRO A 43 3.80 15.95 -6.52
C PRO A 43 2.64 15.13 -5.93
N GLY A 44 1.95 15.68 -4.94
CA GLY A 44 0.85 15.01 -4.22
C GLY A 44 1.31 14.04 -3.12
N PHE A 45 2.46 13.40 -3.26
CA PHE A 45 3.05 12.57 -2.18
C PHE A 45 3.95 13.39 -1.24
N ILE A 46 4.57 14.45 -1.77
CA ILE A 46 5.41 15.36 -1.00
C ILE A 46 4.63 16.09 0.10
N ASP A 47 3.35 16.34 -0.13
CA ASP A 47 2.44 17.01 0.82
C ASP A 47 2.05 16.08 1.98
N PHE A 48 2.14 14.76 1.77
CA PHE A 48 1.75 13.73 2.74
C PHE A 48 2.86 12.68 2.92
N PRO A 49 4.05 13.04 3.43
CA PRO A 49 5.21 12.14 3.49
C PRO A 49 5.03 10.96 4.45
N ASN A 50 4.08 11.03 5.37
CA ASN A 50 3.82 10.00 6.38
C ASN A 50 2.71 9.01 5.99
N GLY A 51 2.03 9.21 4.85
CA GLY A 51 0.93 8.35 4.41
C GLY A 51 1.36 6.98 3.88
N PHE A 52 2.66 6.73 3.72
CA PHE A 52 3.17 5.47 3.15
C PHE A 52 3.11 4.33 4.15
N GLN A 53 2.55 3.20 3.71
CA GLN A 53 2.43 2.00 4.51
C GLN A 53 2.89 0.76 3.72
N ILE A 54 3.53 -0.18 4.42
CA ILE A 54 4.02 -1.43 3.84
C ILE A 54 3.34 -2.60 4.55
N ILE A 55 2.47 -3.34 3.84
CA ILE A 55 1.86 -4.58 4.33
C ILE A 55 2.63 -5.77 3.75
N ALA A 56 3.01 -6.71 4.61
CA ALA A 56 3.56 -7.99 4.18
C ALA A 56 2.43 -8.98 3.90
N SER A 57 2.52 -9.70 2.79
CA SER A 57 1.59 -10.74 2.40
C SER A 57 2.33 -11.92 1.77
N VAL A 58 1.62 -13.00 1.45
CA VAL A 58 2.19 -14.22 0.88
C VAL A 58 1.73 -14.37 -0.56
N LEU A 59 2.70 -14.52 -1.47
CA LEU A 59 2.41 -14.75 -2.89
C LEU A 59 1.62 -16.06 -3.06
N ASN A 60 0.64 -16.03 -3.97
CA ASN A 60 -0.26 -17.15 -4.29
C ASN A 60 -1.12 -17.63 -3.10
N ARG A 61 -1.42 -16.73 -2.16
CA ARG A 61 -2.37 -16.98 -1.08
C ARG A 61 -3.56 -16.03 -1.23
N ALA A 62 -4.77 -16.58 -1.21
CA ALA A 62 -5.98 -15.76 -1.12
C ALA A 62 -6.10 -15.23 0.31
N GLU A 63 -6.28 -13.92 0.45
CA GLU A 63 -6.48 -13.27 1.76
C GLU A 63 -7.96 -13.14 2.12
N TRP A 64 -8.81 -12.92 1.11
CA TRP A 64 -10.27 -12.88 1.28
C TRP A 64 -10.89 -14.20 0.81
N LEU A 65 -11.47 -14.97 1.73
CA LEU A 65 -12.09 -16.27 1.45
C LEU A 65 -13.62 -16.26 1.67
N GLU A 66 -14.14 -15.23 2.31
CA GLU A 66 -15.52 -15.21 2.83
C GLU A 66 -16.56 -14.78 1.79
N GLY A 67 -16.14 -14.30 0.61
CA GLY A 67 -17.04 -13.76 -0.41
C GLY A 67 -17.66 -12.41 0.01
N PHE A 68 -18.53 -11.85 -0.83
CA PHE A 68 -19.27 -10.64 -0.47
C PHE A 68 -20.60 -11.03 0.18
N VAL A 69 -21.01 -10.30 1.21
CA VAL A 69 -22.37 -10.44 1.75
C VAL A 69 -23.34 -9.80 0.77
N THR A 70 -24.26 -10.59 0.22
CA THR A 70 -25.38 -10.12 -0.60
C THR A 70 -26.66 -10.25 0.21
N CYS A 71 -27.36 -9.13 0.43
CA CYS A 71 -28.71 -9.08 0.98
C CYS A 71 -29.76 -9.21 -0.13
#